data_AF-A0A1A8SIF6-F1
#
_entry.id   AF-A0A1A8SIF6-F1
#
_cell.length_a   1.000
_cell.length_b   1.000
_cell.length_c   1.000
_cell.angle_alpha   90.00
_cell.angle_beta   90.00
_cell.angle_gamma   90.00
#
_symmetry.space_group_name_H-M   'P 1'
#
loop_
_entity.id
_entity.type
_entity.pdbx_description
1 polymer ?
#
loop_
_entity_poly.entity_id
_entity_poly.type
_entity_poly.pdbx_seq_one_letter_code
_entity_poly.pdbx_strand_id
1 'polypeptide(L)'
;EDHFIPDDPGDSQHPYEEEANAIDTTGVLVEELKPDHSVVEPDRYLTSSKLTQEAEAEEQPEPENKVKPTEIPPDGAAEKRVEEQKERVKKKKPKFLNKFDITIKAELDAAEKLRKKGKLEEALKAFESLVQQFPQSPRARYGKAQVEDDVAEKQRSNDMLHRAVSTYGEVAELPDVTFDLLRAALKRRAERQQFLGRMRGSLATLQKLVQIFPDDVSLRNDLGVAHLLLGDNMGAKKVYEEVLAVAPDNGFAKVHYGFILKAENQIAESIPYLREGLESGEPGTDDGRFYFHLGDALQRVGDDSAYHWYELGHKKGHFASVWQRSLYNVDGLKAQPWWTPKETGYIDLVKMLEKNWKTIRDEALAVMDQDRGRFIPEEENLREKGDWGQYTLWQQGRKAGGACQGVPKTCSLMERFPEAIGCKRGQIKFSVMQPGTHVWPHTGPTNCRLRMHLGLVVPPGCRIRCTNQTREWNEGKVLIFDDSFEHEVWQEADRYRLIFIVDVWHPELTQYQRQTLSPI
;
A
#
# COMPACT_ATOMS: atom_id res chain seq x y z
N GLU A 1 -44.45 7.91 -16.78
CA GLU A 1 -43.87 8.79 -17.80
C GLU A 1 -42.66 9.48 -17.16
N ASP A 2 -41.70 8.67 -16.74
CA ASP A 2 -40.63 8.10 -17.56
C ASP A 2 -39.60 9.16 -17.92
N HIS A 3 -38.48 9.14 -17.21
CA HIS A 3 -37.17 9.07 -17.87
C HIS A 3 -36.15 8.42 -16.94
N PHE A 4 -36.11 7.09 -17.08
CA PHE A 4 -34.99 6.22 -16.80
C PHE A 4 -33.81 6.61 -17.72
N ILE A 5 -32.62 6.82 -17.14
CA ILE A 5 -31.36 6.94 -17.89
C ILE A 5 -30.55 5.66 -17.59
N PRO A 6 -30.33 4.78 -18.58
CA PRO A 6 -29.44 3.65 -18.43
C PRO A 6 -27.98 4.10 -18.53
N ASP A 7 -27.12 3.54 -17.68
CA ASP A 7 -25.66 3.61 -17.86
C ASP A 7 -25.26 2.80 -19.10
N ASP A 8 -24.84 3.49 -20.15
CA ASP A 8 -24.18 2.91 -21.33
C ASP A 8 -22.65 3.02 -21.16
N PRO A 9 -21.88 1.92 -21.28
CA PRO A 9 -20.42 1.97 -21.25
C PRO A 9 -19.87 2.38 -22.62
N GLY A 10 -19.82 3.69 -22.88
CA GLY A 10 -19.32 4.20 -24.16
C GLY A 10 -18.94 5.67 -24.13
N ASP A 11 -17.64 5.92 -24.06
CA ASP A 11 -16.90 7.07 -24.61
C ASP A 11 -17.56 8.46 -24.52
N SER A 12 -17.12 9.27 -23.56
CA SER A 12 -17.20 10.74 -23.68
C SER A 12 -15.88 11.37 -23.23
N GLN A 13 -15.06 11.73 -24.21
CA GLN A 13 -13.93 12.63 -24.07
C GLN A 13 -14.44 14.05 -23.77
N HIS A 14 -14.09 14.62 -22.62
CA HIS A 14 -14.10 16.07 -22.40
C HIS A 14 -12.91 16.49 -21.51
N PRO A 15 -12.38 17.71 -21.70
CA PRO A 15 -10.96 18.00 -21.53
C PRO A 15 -10.66 18.62 -20.17
N TYR A 16 -10.36 17.77 -19.18
CA TYR A 16 -9.58 18.14 -18.00
C TYR A 16 -8.74 16.92 -17.62
N GLU A 17 -7.78 16.58 -18.47
CA GLU A 17 -6.59 15.80 -18.08
C GLU A 17 -5.66 16.78 -17.34
N GLU A 18 -5.94 17.03 -16.07
CA GLU A 18 -4.87 17.40 -15.13
C GLU A 18 -4.37 16.09 -14.52
N GLU A 19 -3.08 15.82 -14.74
CA GLU A 19 -2.34 14.69 -14.17
C GLU A 19 -2.49 14.67 -12.64
N ALA A 20 -3.44 13.89 -12.16
CA ALA A 20 -3.55 13.56 -10.74
C ALA A 20 -2.49 12.51 -10.42
N ASN A 21 -1.33 13.01 -9.99
CA ASN A 21 -0.21 12.24 -9.47
C ASN A 21 -0.63 11.45 -8.22
N ALA A 22 -1.09 10.21 -8.39
CA ALA A 22 -1.49 9.32 -7.31
C ALA A 22 -0.23 8.75 -6.61
N ILE A 23 0.01 9.20 -5.39
CA ILE A 23 1.05 8.69 -4.50
C ILE A 23 0.56 7.37 -3.90
N ASP A 24 1.14 6.23 -4.27
CA ASP A 24 1.02 4.98 -3.51
C ASP A 24 1.50 5.24 -2.08
N THR A 25 0.96 4.47 -1.14
CA THR A 25 1.19 4.46 0.29
C THR A 25 2.65 4.26 0.76
N THR A 26 3.60 4.28 -0.17
CA THR A 26 5.06 4.33 0.03
C THR A 26 5.76 5.58 -0.53
N GLY A 27 5.04 6.48 -1.21
CA GLY A 27 5.60 7.66 -1.88
C GLY A 27 5.82 7.53 -3.39
N VAL A 28 5.37 6.44 -4.05
CA VAL A 28 5.61 6.19 -5.48
C VAL A 28 4.40 6.64 -6.31
N LEU A 29 4.63 7.47 -7.32
CA LEU A 29 3.59 7.88 -8.29
C LEU A 29 3.21 6.71 -9.21
N VAL A 30 1.92 6.37 -9.29
CA VAL A 30 1.40 5.36 -10.21
C VAL A 30 0.26 5.91 -11.05
N GLU A 31 0.40 5.83 -12.37
CA GLU A 31 -0.60 6.22 -13.36
C GLU A 31 -1.71 5.14 -13.50
N GLU A 32 -2.97 5.55 -13.78
CA GLU A 32 -4.13 4.65 -13.88
C GLU A 32 -3.95 3.56 -14.98
N LEU A 33 -4.12 2.29 -14.61
CA LEU A 33 -4.17 1.17 -15.55
C LEU A 33 -5.62 0.79 -15.90
N LYS A 34 -5.89 0.67 -17.21
CA LYS A 34 -7.11 0.04 -17.76
C LYS A 34 -7.16 -1.47 -17.42
N PRO A 35 -8.34 -2.06 -17.21
CA PRO A 35 -8.47 -3.42 -16.72
C PRO A 35 -8.06 -4.44 -17.79
N ASP A 36 -7.12 -5.33 -17.46
CA ASP A 36 -6.88 -6.55 -18.22
C ASP A 36 -7.14 -7.76 -17.33
N HIS A 37 -7.81 -8.75 -17.89
CA HIS A 37 -8.30 -9.94 -17.19
C HIS A 37 -7.12 -10.83 -16.79
N SER A 38 -6.71 -10.80 -15.53
CA SER A 38 -5.84 -11.84 -14.98
C SER A 38 -6.24 -12.20 -13.55
N VAL A 39 -6.20 -13.51 -13.28
CA VAL A 39 -6.60 -14.15 -12.03
C VAL A 39 -5.56 -13.82 -10.96
N VAL A 40 -5.99 -13.11 -9.90
CA VAL A 40 -5.13 -12.69 -8.78
C VAL A 40 -5.31 -13.66 -7.61
N GLU A 41 -4.21 -14.24 -7.11
CA GLU A 41 -4.17 -14.88 -5.79
C GLU A 41 -3.69 -13.87 -4.73
N PRO A 42 -4.30 -13.82 -3.54
CA PRO A 42 -3.89 -12.89 -2.50
C PRO A 42 -2.91 -13.56 -1.54
N ASP A 43 -1.66 -13.12 -1.58
CA ASP A 43 -0.86 -13.03 -0.35
C ASP A 43 -0.43 -11.57 -0.19
N ARG A 44 -0.89 -10.98 0.91
CA ARG A 44 -0.63 -9.61 1.41
C ARG A 44 -1.22 -8.44 0.60
N TYR A 45 -2.54 -8.28 0.71
CA TYR A 45 -3.12 -6.94 0.84
C TYR A 45 -3.18 -6.59 2.34
N LEU A 46 -2.22 -5.82 2.84
CA LEU A 46 -2.35 -5.12 4.12
C LEU A 46 -3.21 -3.87 3.91
N THR A 47 -4.50 -4.08 3.65
CA THR A 47 -5.53 -3.12 4.08
C THR A 47 -5.89 -3.48 5.52
N SER A 48 -6.15 -2.51 6.39
CA SER A 48 -6.44 -2.67 7.84
C SER A 48 -7.70 -3.52 8.19
N SER A 49 -8.20 -4.34 7.27
CA SER A 49 -9.39 -5.18 7.40
C SER A 49 -9.10 -6.55 8.04
N LYS A 50 -8.46 -6.55 9.22
CA LYS A 50 -8.69 -7.58 10.24
C LYS A 50 -9.40 -6.96 11.43
N LEU A 51 -10.57 -6.38 11.16
CA LEU A 51 -11.49 -5.92 12.19
C LEU A 51 -12.82 -6.62 11.95
N THR A 52 -13.33 -7.24 13.01
CA THR A 52 -14.55 -8.05 13.12
C THR A 52 -14.43 -9.52 12.70
N GLN A 53 -13.69 -10.29 13.50
CA GLN A 53 -14.21 -11.61 13.91
C GLN A 53 -14.65 -11.49 15.36
N GLU A 54 -15.95 -11.68 15.61
CA GLU A 54 -16.48 -11.90 16.95
C GLU A 54 -15.86 -13.19 17.49
N ALA A 55 -15.09 -13.08 18.58
CA ALA A 55 -14.60 -14.24 19.31
C ALA A 55 -15.80 -14.94 19.99
N GLU A 56 -16.22 -16.09 19.45
CA GLU A 56 -17.07 -17.04 20.15
C GLU A 56 -16.19 -17.83 21.14
N ALA A 57 -16.55 -17.76 22.42
CA ALA A 57 -15.92 -18.51 23.48
C ALA A 57 -16.29 -19.98 23.39
N GLU A 58 -15.31 -20.85 23.17
CA GLU A 58 -15.43 -22.28 23.49
C GLU A 58 -14.66 -22.55 24.80
N GLU A 59 -15.42 -22.94 25.84
CA GLU A 59 -14.88 -23.53 27.05
C GLU A 59 -14.27 -24.89 26.74
N GLN A 60 -13.02 -25.10 27.13
CA GLN A 60 -12.44 -26.44 27.30
C GLN A 60 -11.74 -26.54 28.66
N PRO A 61 -11.76 -27.73 29.30
CA PRO A 61 -11.53 -27.88 30.73
C PRO A 61 -10.04 -27.87 31.12
N GLU A 62 -9.78 -27.39 32.33
CA GLU A 62 -8.47 -27.42 32.99
C GLU A 62 -7.89 -28.84 33.16
N PRO A 63 -6.56 -28.96 33.21
CA PRO A 63 -5.92 -29.99 34.02
C PRO A 63 -5.13 -29.38 35.19
N GLU A 64 -5.36 -29.97 36.36
CA GLU A 64 -4.64 -29.79 37.61
C GLU A 64 -3.14 -30.14 37.48
N ASN A 65 -2.24 -29.27 37.95
CA ASN A 65 -1.37 -29.58 39.11
C ASN A 65 -0.33 -28.48 39.42
N LYS A 66 -0.44 -27.96 40.65
CA LYS A 66 0.60 -27.72 41.67
C LYS A 66 2.04 -27.47 41.21
N VAL A 67 2.56 -26.26 41.52
CA VAL A 67 3.70 -26.05 42.45
C VAL A 67 3.54 -24.67 43.11
N LYS A 68 3.76 -24.59 44.44
CA LYS A 68 3.69 -23.38 45.29
C LYS A 68 5.06 -22.66 45.38
N PRO A 69 5.07 -21.38 45.81
CA PRO A 69 6.12 -20.39 45.54
C PRO A 69 7.17 -20.24 46.65
N THR A 70 8.27 -19.54 46.34
CA THR A 70 9.20 -18.96 47.31
C THR A 70 9.23 -17.44 47.18
N GLU A 71 8.94 -16.79 48.30
CA GLU A 71 8.95 -15.34 48.56
C GLU A 71 10.38 -14.84 48.84
N ILE A 72 10.72 -13.61 48.40
CA ILE A 72 11.42 -12.58 49.20
C ILE A 72 10.88 -11.18 48.79
N PRO A 73 10.60 -10.24 49.72
CA PRO A 73 9.72 -9.07 49.49
C PRO A 73 10.52 -7.72 49.46
N PRO A 74 9.90 -6.53 49.64
CA PRO A 74 9.62 -5.56 48.58
C PRO A 74 10.39 -4.24 48.74
N ASP A 75 10.45 -3.42 47.69
CA ASP A 75 10.67 -1.98 47.86
C ASP A 75 9.57 -1.20 47.15
N GLY A 76 9.01 -0.25 47.89
CA GLY A 76 7.71 0.34 47.63
C GLY A 76 7.75 1.69 46.93
N ALA A 77 6.54 2.11 46.58
CA ALA A 77 6.11 3.47 46.27
C ALA A 77 6.33 3.98 44.84
N ALA A 78 5.50 3.50 43.90
CA ALA A 78 5.06 4.33 42.76
C ALA A 78 3.77 3.86 42.06
N GLU A 79 2.83 3.16 42.70
CA GLU A 79 1.57 2.78 42.03
C GLU A 79 0.35 3.02 42.93
N LYS A 80 -0.06 4.28 43.02
CA LYS A 80 -1.43 4.67 43.36
C LYS A 80 -1.81 5.86 42.51
N ARG A 81 -2.30 5.60 41.29
CA ARG A 81 -3.18 6.46 40.49
C ARG A 81 -3.34 5.91 39.06
N VAL A 82 -4.04 4.78 38.87
CA VAL A 82 -4.88 4.55 37.68
C VAL A 82 -5.92 3.46 38.03
N GLU A 83 -6.83 3.76 38.95
CA GLU A 83 -8.10 3.04 39.03
C GLU A 83 -9.20 4.09 39.06
N GLU A 84 -9.56 4.61 37.88
CA GLU A 84 -10.86 5.26 37.70
C GLU A 84 -11.26 5.20 36.22
N GLN A 85 -12.42 4.57 36.00
CA GLN A 85 -13.29 4.67 34.83
C GLN A 85 -12.86 4.00 33.51
N LYS A 86 -12.96 2.66 33.47
CA LYS A 86 -13.42 1.97 32.24
C LYS A 86 -14.91 1.68 32.36
N GLU A 87 -15.76 2.62 31.96
CA GLU A 87 -17.14 2.30 31.60
C GLU A 87 -17.11 1.35 30.40
N ARG A 88 -17.26 0.05 30.67
CA ARG A 88 -17.59 -0.93 29.61
C ARG A 88 -18.98 -0.60 29.08
N VAL A 89 -19.05 0.24 28.05
CA VAL A 89 -20.26 0.38 27.23
C VAL A 89 -20.59 -1.00 26.69
N LYS A 90 -21.62 -1.65 27.25
CA LYS A 90 -22.18 -2.89 26.71
C LYS A 90 -22.69 -2.58 25.30
N LYS A 91 -21.90 -2.89 24.27
CA LYS A 91 -22.34 -2.76 22.86
C LYS A 91 -23.64 -3.56 22.69
N LYS A 92 -24.75 -2.86 22.44
CA LYS A 92 -26.04 -3.49 22.13
C LYS A 92 -25.87 -4.32 20.85
N LYS A 93 -26.40 -5.54 20.83
CA LYS A 93 -26.38 -6.37 19.63
C LYS A 93 -27.04 -5.61 18.46
N PRO A 94 -26.42 -5.61 17.27
CA PRO A 94 -26.96 -4.88 16.12
C PRO A 94 -28.34 -5.43 15.74
N LYS A 95 -29.28 -4.52 15.47
CA LYS A 95 -30.67 -4.85 15.12
C LYS A 95 -30.80 -4.96 13.61
N PHE A 96 -30.62 -6.16 13.07
CA PHE A 96 -30.71 -6.39 11.61
C PHE A 96 -32.09 -6.75 11.07
N LEU A 97 -33.09 -6.93 11.94
CA LEU A 97 -34.44 -7.32 11.52
C LEU A 97 -35.39 -6.15 11.66
N ASN A 98 -36.10 -5.80 10.59
CA ASN A 98 -37.24 -4.90 10.65
C ASN A 98 -38.51 -5.65 11.10
N LYS A 99 -39.65 -4.96 11.18
CA LYS A 99 -40.91 -5.57 11.65
C LYS A 99 -41.35 -6.77 10.79
N PHE A 100 -41.14 -6.69 9.48
CA PHE A 100 -41.47 -7.76 8.56
C PHE A 100 -40.50 -8.93 8.70
N ASP A 101 -39.19 -8.67 8.73
CA ASP A 101 -38.16 -9.71 8.85
C ASP A 101 -38.28 -10.53 10.14
N ILE A 102 -38.84 -9.96 11.21
CA ILE A 102 -39.14 -10.71 12.44
C ILE A 102 -40.15 -11.84 12.19
N THR A 103 -41.10 -11.64 11.26
CA THR A 103 -42.14 -12.64 10.96
C THR A 103 -41.59 -13.85 10.20
N ILE A 104 -40.52 -13.66 9.43
CA ILE A 104 -39.83 -14.71 8.65
C ILE A 104 -38.45 -15.08 9.24
N LYS A 105 -38.27 -14.82 10.53
CA LYS A 105 -36.98 -15.00 11.20
C LYS A 105 -36.48 -16.43 11.16
N ALA A 106 -37.39 -17.41 11.28
CA ALA A 106 -37.01 -18.82 11.32
C ALA A 106 -36.38 -19.26 10.00
N GLU A 107 -36.93 -18.80 8.87
CA GLU A 107 -36.44 -19.07 7.53
C GLU A 107 -35.10 -18.35 7.27
N LEU A 108 -34.98 -17.09 7.70
CA LEU A 108 -33.73 -16.32 7.64
C LEU A 108 -32.60 -17.02 8.44
N ASP A 109 -32.89 -17.43 9.67
CA ASP A 109 -31.92 -18.12 10.54
C ASP A 109 -31.52 -19.50 9.97
N ALA A 110 -32.45 -20.20 9.31
CA ALA A 110 -32.15 -21.47 8.65
C ALA A 110 -31.18 -21.29 7.46
N ALA A 111 -31.40 -20.27 6.62
CA ALA A 111 -30.49 -19.94 5.51
C ALA A 111 -29.13 -19.45 6.01
N GLU A 112 -29.09 -18.61 7.06
CA GLU A 112 -27.85 -18.15 7.68
C GLU A 112 -27.05 -19.31 8.29
N LYS A 113 -27.74 -20.30 8.88
CA LYS A 113 -27.10 -21.50 9.41
C LYS A 113 -26.42 -22.33 8.32
N LEU A 114 -26.97 -22.37 7.11
CA LEU A 114 -26.31 -23.02 5.96
C LEU A 114 -25.03 -22.28 5.57
N ARG A 115 -25.08 -20.94 5.50
CA ARG A 115 -23.92 -20.09 5.23
C ARG A 115 -22.80 -20.31 6.25
N LYS A 116 -23.13 -20.23 7.56
CA LYS A 116 -22.18 -20.46 8.65
C LYS A 116 -21.58 -21.87 8.67
N LYS A 117 -22.29 -22.87 8.14
CA LYS A 117 -21.78 -24.24 7.97
C LYS A 117 -20.90 -24.41 6.71
N GLY A 118 -20.67 -23.36 5.94
CA GLY A 118 -19.92 -23.41 4.68
C GLY A 118 -20.67 -24.07 3.51
N LYS A 119 -21.97 -24.37 3.66
CA LYS A 119 -22.84 -24.93 2.61
C LYS A 119 -23.32 -23.82 1.68
N LEU A 120 -22.38 -23.15 1.02
CA LEU A 120 -22.63 -21.90 0.30
C LEU A 120 -23.63 -22.04 -0.86
N GLU A 121 -23.62 -23.16 -1.59
CA GLU A 121 -24.57 -23.40 -2.69
C GLU A 121 -26.00 -23.58 -2.20
N GLU A 122 -26.19 -24.31 -1.09
CA GLU A 122 -27.50 -24.46 -0.44
C GLU A 122 -27.98 -23.13 0.16
N ALA A 123 -27.07 -22.39 0.79
CA ALA A 123 -27.36 -21.08 1.37
C ALA A 123 -27.75 -20.05 0.31
N LEU A 124 -27.05 -20.03 -0.83
CA LEU A 124 -27.33 -19.11 -1.93
C LEU A 124 -28.74 -19.36 -2.48
N LYS A 125 -29.05 -20.63 -2.78
CA LYS A 125 -30.41 -21.03 -3.22
C LYS A 125 -31.48 -20.69 -2.19
N ALA A 126 -31.19 -20.87 -0.90
CA ALA A 126 -32.13 -20.54 0.17
C ALA A 126 -32.39 -19.02 0.23
N PHE A 127 -31.36 -18.18 0.19
CA PHE A 127 -31.54 -16.73 0.17
C PHE A 127 -32.15 -16.21 -1.14
N GLU A 128 -31.83 -16.81 -2.29
CA GLU A 128 -32.49 -16.51 -3.57
C GLU A 128 -33.99 -16.79 -3.50
N SER A 129 -34.38 -17.96 -2.96
CA SER A 129 -35.78 -18.30 -2.72
C SER A 129 -36.46 -17.33 -1.75
N LEU A 130 -35.77 -16.90 -0.69
CA LEU A 130 -36.32 -15.92 0.26
C LEU A 130 -36.49 -14.54 -0.37
N VAL A 131 -35.55 -14.09 -1.20
CA VAL A 131 -35.66 -12.83 -1.95
C VAL A 131 -36.80 -12.91 -2.98
N GLN A 132 -37.03 -14.07 -3.60
CA GLN A 132 -38.15 -14.25 -4.52
C GLN A 132 -39.51 -14.22 -3.81
N GLN A 133 -39.62 -14.90 -2.66
CA GLN A 133 -40.86 -14.95 -1.87
C GLN A 133 -41.12 -13.63 -1.13
N PHE A 134 -40.07 -12.96 -0.68
CA PHE A 134 -40.11 -11.74 0.10
C PHE A 134 -39.21 -10.65 -0.51
N PRO A 135 -39.57 -10.06 -1.67
CA PRO A 135 -38.70 -9.12 -2.39
C PRO A 135 -38.31 -7.87 -1.60
N GLN A 136 -39.13 -7.50 -0.62
CA GLN A 136 -38.95 -6.34 0.24
C GLN A 136 -38.19 -6.64 1.54
N SER A 137 -37.75 -7.88 1.81
CA SER A 137 -36.99 -8.23 3.02
C SER A 137 -35.53 -7.75 2.91
N PRO A 138 -35.11 -6.73 3.70
CA PRO A 138 -33.73 -6.29 3.70
C PRO A 138 -32.78 -7.36 4.21
N ARG A 139 -33.17 -8.11 5.25
CA ARG A 139 -32.30 -9.14 5.82
C ARG A 139 -32.09 -10.32 4.86
N ALA A 140 -33.10 -10.72 4.08
CA ALA A 140 -32.94 -11.76 3.07
C ALA A 140 -31.98 -11.29 1.96
N ARG A 141 -32.17 -10.06 1.46
CA ARG A 141 -31.29 -9.47 0.43
C ARG A 141 -29.84 -9.35 0.92
N TYR A 142 -29.65 -8.92 2.17
CA TYR A 142 -28.33 -8.84 2.79
C TYR A 142 -27.69 -10.24 2.95
N GLY A 143 -28.47 -11.25 3.36
CA GLY A 143 -27.99 -12.63 3.44
C GLY A 143 -27.55 -13.18 2.08
N LYS A 144 -28.29 -12.87 1.01
CA LYS A 144 -27.89 -13.18 -0.37
C LYS A 144 -26.54 -12.54 -0.71
N ALA A 145 -26.39 -11.23 -0.45
CA ALA A 145 -25.14 -10.51 -0.71
C ALA A 145 -23.95 -11.13 0.05
N GLN A 146 -24.16 -11.51 1.31
CA GLN A 146 -23.15 -12.18 2.12
C GLN A 146 -22.73 -13.54 1.54
N VAL A 147 -23.68 -14.37 1.09
CA VAL A 147 -23.33 -15.66 0.47
C VAL A 147 -22.65 -15.46 -0.88
N GLU A 148 -23.09 -14.48 -1.69
CA GLU A 148 -22.40 -14.14 -2.94
C GLU A 148 -20.94 -13.74 -2.68
N ASP A 149 -20.67 -12.93 -1.65
CA ASP A 149 -19.33 -12.55 -1.21
C ASP A 149 -18.51 -13.78 -0.76
N ASP A 150 -19.07 -14.63 0.10
CA ASP A 150 -18.42 -15.87 0.56
C ASP A 150 -18.11 -16.82 -0.63
N VAL A 151 -19.00 -16.90 -1.63
CA VAL A 151 -18.80 -17.70 -2.85
C VAL A 151 -17.72 -17.06 -3.73
N ALA A 152 -17.69 -15.73 -3.83
CA ALA A 152 -16.67 -15.00 -4.56
C ALA A 152 -15.28 -15.27 -4.00
N GLU A 153 -15.12 -15.25 -2.67
CA GLU A 153 -13.86 -15.60 -2.01
C GLU A 153 -13.47 -17.06 -2.25
N LYS A 154 -14.41 -18.01 -2.12
CA LYS A 154 -14.16 -19.44 -2.35
C LYS A 154 -13.76 -19.75 -3.80
N GLN A 155 -14.42 -19.11 -4.76
CA GLN A 155 -14.17 -19.32 -6.20
C GLN A 155 -13.09 -18.40 -6.77
N ARG A 156 -12.64 -17.40 -5.99
CA ARG A 156 -11.79 -16.29 -6.44
C ARG A 156 -12.33 -15.63 -7.71
N SER A 157 -13.63 -15.31 -7.69
CA SER A 157 -14.38 -14.79 -8.84
C SER A 157 -14.74 -13.32 -8.66
N ASN A 158 -14.12 -12.44 -9.45
CA ASN A 158 -14.46 -11.02 -9.48
C ASN A 158 -15.89 -10.78 -10.00
N ASP A 159 -16.40 -11.63 -10.90
CA ASP A 159 -17.79 -11.54 -11.38
C ASP A 159 -18.81 -11.83 -10.28
N MET A 160 -18.52 -12.82 -9.42
CA MET A 160 -19.34 -13.07 -8.24
C MET A 160 -19.25 -11.90 -7.25
N LEU A 161 -18.05 -11.32 -7.08
CA LEU A 161 -17.87 -10.18 -6.20
C LEU A 161 -18.60 -8.92 -6.69
N HIS A 162 -18.67 -8.70 -8.01
CA HIS A 162 -19.47 -7.65 -8.62
C HIS A 162 -20.97 -7.84 -8.32
N ARG A 163 -21.47 -9.07 -8.36
CA ARG A 163 -22.85 -9.38 -7.95
C ARG A 163 -23.07 -9.06 -6.48
N ALA A 164 -22.18 -9.50 -5.59
CA ALA A 164 -22.27 -9.18 -4.16
C ALA A 164 -22.31 -7.66 -3.90
N VAL A 165 -21.44 -6.89 -4.56
CA VAL A 165 -21.42 -5.41 -4.48
C VAL A 165 -22.75 -4.80 -4.93
N SER A 166 -23.34 -5.31 -6.01
CA SER A 166 -24.67 -4.88 -6.48
C SER A 166 -25.74 -5.20 -5.44
N THR A 167 -25.79 -6.44 -4.96
CA THR A 167 -26.79 -6.89 -3.98
C THR A 167 -26.69 -6.13 -2.66
N TYR A 168 -25.47 -5.80 -2.18
CA TYR A 168 -25.31 -4.90 -1.03
C TYR A 168 -25.86 -3.49 -1.28
N GLY A 169 -25.73 -2.99 -2.51
CA GLY A 169 -26.35 -1.74 -2.93
C GLY A 169 -27.87 -1.81 -2.89
N GLU A 170 -28.47 -2.90 -3.39
CA GLU A 170 -29.92 -3.13 -3.38
C GLU A 170 -30.50 -3.12 -1.95
N VAL A 171 -29.78 -3.65 -0.96
CA VAL A 171 -30.21 -3.61 0.46
C VAL A 171 -30.53 -2.19 0.90
N ALA A 172 -29.74 -1.20 0.47
CA ALA A 172 -29.90 0.19 0.88
C ALA A 172 -31.10 0.90 0.23
N GLU A 173 -31.66 0.33 -0.83
CA GLU A 173 -32.80 0.89 -1.58
C GLU A 173 -34.13 0.24 -1.17
N LEU A 174 -34.12 -0.75 -0.29
CA LEU A 174 -35.31 -1.42 0.22
C LEU A 174 -36.04 -0.57 1.29
N PRO A 175 -37.36 -0.75 1.47
CA PRO A 175 -38.10 -0.06 2.52
C PRO A 175 -37.76 -0.61 3.91
N ASP A 176 -37.93 0.23 4.94
CA ASP A 176 -37.81 -0.13 6.36
C ASP A 176 -36.51 -0.86 6.74
N VAL A 177 -35.39 -0.54 6.07
CA VAL A 177 -34.07 -1.08 6.41
C VAL A 177 -33.65 -0.51 7.77
N THR A 178 -33.20 -1.36 8.68
CA THR A 178 -32.69 -0.89 9.96
C THR A 178 -31.35 -0.19 9.78
N PHE A 179 -31.08 0.84 10.59
CA PHE A 179 -29.81 1.57 10.54
C PHE A 179 -28.57 0.66 10.69
N ASP A 180 -28.62 -0.32 11.58
CA ASP A 180 -27.51 -1.26 11.78
C ASP A 180 -27.25 -2.11 10.52
N LEU A 181 -28.31 -2.56 9.84
CA LEU A 181 -28.20 -3.36 8.62
C LEU A 181 -27.71 -2.51 7.43
N LEU A 182 -28.25 -1.30 7.30
CA LEU A 182 -27.84 -0.33 6.28
C LEU A 182 -26.35 -0.02 6.38
N ARG A 183 -25.88 0.25 7.61
CA ARG A 183 -24.45 0.48 7.88
C ARG A 183 -23.61 -0.73 7.49
N ALA A 184 -24.00 -1.93 7.91
CA ALA A 184 -23.26 -3.16 7.61
C ALA A 184 -23.18 -3.43 6.10
N ALA A 185 -24.30 -3.30 5.38
CA ALA A 185 -24.38 -3.54 3.94
C ALA A 185 -23.52 -2.54 3.14
N LEU A 186 -23.66 -1.25 3.39
CA LEU A 186 -22.92 -0.23 2.65
C LEU A 186 -21.43 -0.22 3.01
N LYS A 187 -21.07 -0.51 4.27
CA LYS A 187 -19.65 -0.60 4.65
C LYS A 187 -18.99 -1.77 3.93
N ARG A 188 -19.63 -2.93 3.92
CA ARG A 188 -19.11 -4.10 3.18
C ARG A 188 -19.07 -3.85 1.67
N ARG A 189 -20.07 -3.16 1.11
CA ARG A 189 -20.04 -2.70 -0.30
C ARG A 189 -18.80 -1.85 -0.60
N ALA A 190 -18.52 -0.85 0.23
CA ALA A 190 -17.37 0.05 0.06
C ALA A 190 -16.04 -0.71 0.13
N GLU A 191 -15.90 -1.64 1.09
CA GLU A 191 -14.71 -2.50 1.22
C GLU A 191 -14.50 -3.37 -0.03
N ARG A 192 -15.57 -4.00 -0.54
CA ARG A 192 -15.48 -4.85 -1.74
C ARG A 192 -15.24 -4.03 -3.02
N GLN A 193 -15.75 -2.80 -3.09
CA GLN A 193 -15.42 -1.86 -4.16
C GLN A 193 -13.94 -1.49 -4.15
N GLN A 194 -13.35 -1.21 -2.98
CA GLN A 194 -11.90 -0.98 -2.86
C GLN A 194 -11.10 -2.20 -3.30
N PHE A 195 -11.48 -3.41 -2.85
CA PHE A 195 -10.82 -4.65 -3.27
C PHE A 195 -10.82 -4.84 -4.80
N LEU A 196 -11.91 -4.45 -5.47
CA LEU A 196 -12.05 -4.53 -6.93
C LEU A 196 -11.40 -3.35 -7.70
N GLY A 197 -10.68 -2.45 -7.03
CA GLY A 197 -10.12 -1.26 -7.69
C GLY A 197 -11.14 -0.15 -7.98
N ARG A 198 -12.40 -0.29 -7.55
CA ARG A 198 -13.50 0.66 -7.83
C ARG A 198 -13.51 1.82 -6.82
N MET A 199 -12.42 2.58 -6.77
CA MET A 199 -12.17 3.60 -5.74
C MET A 199 -13.22 4.71 -5.72
N ARG A 200 -13.60 5.26 -6.89
CA ARG A 200 -14.64 6.30 -6.98
C ARG A 200 -16.01 5.81 -6.47
N GLY A 201 -16.35 4.55 -6.76
CA GLY A 201 -17.59 3.94 -6.28
C GLY A 201 -17.60 3.69 -4.77
N SER A 202 -16.44 3.34 -4.19
CA SER A 202 -16.27 3.23 -2.75
C SER A 202 -16.41 4.58 -2.06
N LEU A 203 -15.77 5.62 -2.60
CA LEU A 203 -15.88 6.99 -2.09
C LEU A 203 -17.35 7.45 -2.03
N ALA A 204 -18.10 7.28 -3.11
CA ALA A 204 -19.52 7.64 -3.15
C ALA A 204 -20.35 6.87 -2.11
N THR A 205 -20.05 5.58 -1.89
CA THR A 205 -20.72 4.74 -0.89
C THR A 205 -20.39 5.22 0.54
N LEU A 206 -19.14 5.58 0.81
CA LEU A 206 -18.70 6.10 2.11
C LEU A 206 -19.25 7.50 2.40
N GLN A 207 -19.35 8.36 1.39
CA GLN A 207 -20.02 9.66 1.50
C GLN A 207 -21.49 9.50 1.90
N LYS A 208 -22.22 8.58 1.25
CA LYS A 208 -23.61 8.25 1.63
C LYS A 208 -23.68 7.74 3.07
N LEU A 209 -22.74 6.90 3.49
CA LEU A 209 -22.65 6.40 4.87
C LEU A 209 -22.43 7.51 5.89
N VAL A 210 -21.47 8.41 5.66
CA VAL A 210 -21.19 9.53 6.58
C VAL A 210 -22.36 10.52 6.65
N GLN A 211 -23.09 10.72 5.54
CA GLN A 211 -24.32 11.53 5.54
C GLN A 211 -25.43 10.92 6.40
N ILE A 212 -25.58 9.59 6.38
CA ILE A 212 -26.60 8.87 7.16
C ILE A 212 -26.19 8.74 8.64
N PHE A 213 -24.89 8.58 8.89
CA PHE A 213 -24.32 8.36 10.23
C PHE A 213 -23.29 9.46 10.58
N PRO A 214 -23.74 10.72 10.74
CA PRO A 214 -22.85 11.86 10.96
C PRO A 214 -22.16 11.85 12.32
N ASP A 215 -22.43 10.92 13.22
CA ASP A 215 -21.71 10.82 14.51
C ASP A 215 -20.72 9.64 14.53
N ASP A 216 -20.67 8.82 13.48
CA ASP A 216 -19.78 7.65 13.42
C ASP A 216 -18.40 8.06 12.91
N VAL A 217 -17.48 8.27 13.86
CA VAL A 217 -16.08 8.63 13.57
C VAL A 217 -15.36 7.56 12.74
N SER A 218 -15.70 6.28 12.92
CA SER A 218 -15.06 5.20 12.15
C SER A 218 -15.38 5.31 10.65
N LEU A 219 -16.60 5.74 10.29
CA LEU A 219 -16.98 5.91 8.89
C LEU A 219 -16.29 7.12 8.25
N ARG A 220 -16.02 8.17 9.02
CA ARG A 220 -15.18 9.28 8.56
C ARG A 220 -13.73 8.86 8.35
N ASN A 221 -13.18 8.05 9.26
CA ASN A 221 -11.87 7.47 9.08
C ASN A 221 -11.78 6.63 7.79
N ASP A 222 -12.78 5.79 7.53
CA ASP A 222 -12.88 5.00 6.29
C ASP A 222 -13.01 5.91 5.05
N LEU A 223 -13.75 7.02 5.14
CA LEU A 223 -13.85 8.04 4.09
C LEU A 223 -12.50 8.70 3.79
N GLY A 224 -11.73 9.06 4.82
CA GLY A 224 -10.38 9.61 4.68
C GLY A 224 -9.45 8.64 3.94
N VAL A 225 -9.53 7.34 4.25
CA VAL A 225 -8.76 6.30 3.52
C VAL A 225 -9.19 6.24 2.05
N ALA A 226 -10.49 6.34 1.75
CA ALA A 226 -10.96 6.32 0.37
C ALA A 226 -10.47 7.52 -0.45
N HIS A 227 -10.33 8.70 0.15
CA HIS A 227 -9.68 9.84 -0.48
C HIS A 227 -8.19 9.57 -0.76
N LEU A 228 -7.45 9.00 0.20
CA LEU A 228 -6.04 8.63 0.00
C LEU A 228 -5.85 7.61 -1.13
N LEU A 229 -6.72 6.60 -1.22
CA LEU A 229 -6.68 5.61 -2.30
C LEU A 229 -6.97 6.19 -3.69
N LEU A 230 -7.57 7.38 -3.76
CA LEU A 230 -7.78 8.14 -5.00
C LEU A 230 -6.66 9.17 -5.27
N GLY A 231 -5.66 9.27 -4.39
CA GLY A 231 -4.63 10.32 -4.45
C GLY A 231 -5.14 11.71 -4.01
N ASP A 232 -6.35 11.82 -3.48
CA ASP A 232 -6.92 13.07 -3.00
C ASP A 232 -6.47 13.39 -1.56
N ASN A 233 -5.21 13.79 -1.44
CA ASN A 233 -4.60 14.14 -0.16
C ASN A 233 -5.32 15.32 0.53
N MET A 234 -5.80 16.30 -0.25
CA MET A 234 -6.51 17.47 0.27
C MET A 234 -7.87 17.09 0.88
N GLY A 235 -8.64 16.25 0.19
CA GLY A 235 -9.89 15.70 0.70
C GLY A 235 -9.66 14.86 1.96
N ALA A 236 -8.65 13.98 1.95
CA ALA A 236 -8.29 13.18 3.11
C ALA A 236 -7.88 14.03 4.32
N LYS A 237 -7.06 15.07 4.09
CA LYS A 237 -6.60 15.99 5.13
C LYS A 237 -7.77 16.63 5.87
N LYS A 238 -8.70 17.21 5.10
CA LYS A 238 -9.91 17.85 5.64
C LYS A 238 -10.74 16.88 6.48
N VAL A 239 -10.92 15.64 6.01
CA VAL A 239 -11.67 14.62 6.75
C VAL A 239 -11.01 14.31 8.10
N TYR A 240 -9.68 14.15 8.13
CA TYR A 240 -8.98 13.87 9.39
C TYR A 240 -8.90 15.08 10.32
N GLU A 241 -8.85 16.30 9.79
CA GLU A 241 -9.00 17.53 10.60
C GLU A 241 -10.36 17.58 11.30
N GLU A 242 -11.44 17.27 10.57
CA GLU A 242 -12.79 17.19 11.15
C GLU A 242 -12.90 16.09 12.22
N VAL A 243 -12.28 14.92 11.99
CA VAL A 243 -12.23 13.85 12.99
C VAL A 243 -11.47 14.29 14.24
N LEU A 244 -10.26 14.86 14.09
CA LEU A 244 -9.42 15.28 15.21
C LEU A 244 -9.99 16.48 15.97
N ALA A 245 -10.85 17.30 15.34
CA ALA A 245 -11.58 18.35 16.03
C ALA A 245 -12.62 17.80 17.03
N VAL A 246 -13.21 16.63 16.74
CA VAL A 246 -14.24 15.99 17.58
C VAL A 246 -13.65 14.94 18.51
N ALA A 247 -12.65 14.19 18.04
CA ALA A 247 -11.96 13.12 18.77
C ALA A 247 -10.42 13.34 18.68
N PRO A 248 -9.87 14.28 19.47
CA PRO A 248 -8.45 14.65 19.41
C PRO A 248 -7.48 13.51 19.78
N ASP A 249 -7.97 12.46 20.41
CA ASP A 249 -7.22 11.27 20.83
C ASP A 249 -7.33 10.10 19.83
N ASN A 250 -8.09 10.25 18.72
CA ASN A 250 -8.26 9.22 17.72
C ASN A 250 -6.93 8.86 17.03
N GLY A 251 -6.33 7.74 17.43
CA GLY A 251 -5.02 7.31 16.96
C GLY A 251 -5.00 7.01 15.46
N PHE A 252 -6.08 6.43 14.94
CA PHE A 252 -6.22 6.17 13.50
C PHE A 252 -6.15 7.45 12.67
N ALA A 253 -6.89 8.50 13.06
CA ALA A 253 -6.85 9.77 12.37
C ALA A 253 -5.48 10.45 12.51
N LYS A 254 -4.83 10.35 13.68
CA LYS A 254 -3.48 10.91 13.89
C LYS A 254 -2.44 10.31 12.95
N VAL A 255 -2.37 8.98 12.82
CA VAL A 255 -1.36 8.37 11.92
C VAL A 255 -1.58 8.75 10.45
N HIS A 256 -2.83 8.82 10.00
CA HIS A 256 -3.14 9.19 8.62
C HIS A 256 -2.93 10.69 8.37
N TYR A 257 -3.32 11.56 9.31
CA TYR A 257 -3.05 12.99 9.23
C TYR A 257 -1.55 13.29 9.23
N GLY A 258 -0.78 12.66 10.13
CA GLY A 258 0.67 12.76 10.15
C GLY A 258 1.32 12.26 8.85
N PHE A 259 0.82 11.16 8.28
CA PHE A 259 1.26 10.69 6.96
C PHE A 259 1.04 11.73 5.86
N ILE A 260 -0.13 12.38 5.82
CA ILE A 260 -0.45 13.43 4.85
C ILE A 260 0.47 14.65 5.02
N LEU A 261 0.64 15.13 6.26
CA LEU A 261 1.55 16.24 6.57
C LEU A 261 2.97 15.95 6.05
N LYS A 262 3.46 14.73 6.23
CA LYS A 262 4.76 14.33 5.74
C LYS A 262 4.83 14.32 4.21
N ALA A 263 3.77 13.83 3.54
CA ALA A 263 3.68 13.85 2.07
C ALA A 263 3.69 15.29 1.51
N GLU A 264 3.11 16.24 2.24
CA GLU A 264 3.16 17.68 1.95
C GLU A 264 4.48 18.35 2.39
N ASN A 265 5.49 17.56 2.76
CA ASN A 265 6.81 18.02 3.24
C ASN A 265 6.78 18.83 4.54
N GLN A 266 5.68 18.78 5.31
CA GLN A 266 5.57 19.31 6.67
C GLN A 266 6.17 18.30 7.68
N ILE A 267 7.48 18.08 7.56
CA ILE A 267 8.18 16.97 8.20
C ILE A 267 8.11 17.07 9.73
N ALA A 268 8.44 18.23 10.31
CA ALA A 268 8.47 18.40 11.76
C ALA A 268 7.07 18.29 12.38
N GLU A 269 6.07 18.81 11.70
CA GLU A 269 4.66 18.78 12.10
C GLU A 269 4.07 17.37 12.03
N SER A 270 4.55 16.51 11.12
CA SER A 270 4.07 15.13 10.98
C SER A 270 4.42 14.23 12.16
N ILE A 271 5.59 14.46 12.79
CA ILE A 271 6.19 13.59 13.81
C ILE A 271 5.28 13.37 15.02
N PRO A 272 4.73 14.41 15.70
CA PRO A 272 3.89 14.18 16.88
C PRO A 272 2.64 13.36 16.54
N TYR A 273 2.00 13.60 15.40
CA TYR A 273 0.81 12.85 14.99
C TYR A 273 1.11 11.39 14.67
N LEU A 274 2.17 11.11 13.92
CA LEU A 274 2.60 9.74 13.62
C LEU A 274 2.97 8.99 14.90
N ARG A 275 3.72 9.65 15.80
CA ARG A 275 4.15 9.08 17.09
C ARG A 275 2.96 8.75 17.99
N GLU A 276 2.13 9.75 18.31
CA GLU A 276 0.98 9.56 19.19
C GLU A 276 -0.04 8.58 18.61
N GLY A 277 -0.23 8.61 17.29
CA GLY A 277 -1.09 7.67 16.60
C GLY A 277 -0.59 6.22 16.72
N LEU A 278 0.70 5.97 16.57
CA LEU A 278 1.30 4.65 16.78
C LEU A 278 1.24 4.21 18.25
N GLU A 279 1.51 5.11 19.18
CA GLU A 279 1.48 4.85 20.63
C GLU A 279 0.06 4.55 21.15
N SER A 280 -0.98 5.05 20.48
CA SER A 280 -2.37 4.77 20.84
C SER A 280 -2.72 3.27 20.85
N GLY A 281 -2.06 2.48 19.99
CA GLY A 281 -2.39 1.07 19.78
C GLY A 281 -3.79 0.81 19.23
N GLU A 282 -4.48 1.83 18.70
CA GLU A 282 -5.80 1.66 18.10
C GLU A 282 -5.76 0.74 16.86
N PRO A 283 -6.83 0.00 16.58
CA PRO A 283 -6.88 -0.83 15.38
C PRO A 283 -6.64 -0.02 14.10
N GLY A 284 -5.69 -0.47 13.28
CA GLY A 284 -5.30 0.19 12.04
C GLY A 284 -4.15 1.20 12.18
N THR A 285 -3.62 1.44 13.38
CA THR A 285 -2.39 2.25 13.56
C THR A 285 -1.12 1.40 13.48
N ASP A 286 -1.20 0.11 13.82
CA ASP A 286 -0.06 -0.82 13.76
C ASP A 286 0.24 -1.27 12.32
N ASP A 287 0.80 -0.36 11.53
CA ASP A 287 1.07 -0.53 10.11
C ASP A 287 2.50 -0.07 9.76
N GLY A 288 3.23 -0.88 9.02
CA GLY A 288 4.62 -0.62 8.63
C GLY A 288 4.84 0.73 7.94
N ARG A 289 3.84 1.26 7.24
CA ARG A 289 3.91 2.58 6.60
C ARG A 289 4.14 3.69 7.61
N PHE A 290 3.44 3.65 8.74
CA PHE A 290 3.57 4.71 9.75
C PHE A 290 4.89 4.62 10.50
N TYR A 291 5.37 3.41 10.79
CA TYR A 291 6.73 3.22 11.34
C TYR A 291 7.80 3.73 10.38
N PHE A 292 7.65 3.45 9.07
CA PHE A 292 8.58 3.87 8.04
C PHE A 292 8.63 5.40 7.94
N HIS A 293 7.46 6.03 7.82
CA HIS A 293 7.35 7.47 7.67
C HIS A 293 7.74 8.25 8.93
N LEU A 294 7.45 7.73 10.13
CA LEU A 294 7.92 8.34 11.36
C LEU A 294 9.45 8.29 11.45
N GLY A 295 10.06 7.14 11.18
CA GLY A 295 11.51 7.01 11.18
C GLY A 295 12.19 7.92 10.16
N ASP A 296 11.67 8.00 8.93
CA ASP A 296 12.20 8.88 7.87
C ASP A 296 12.05 10.36 8.26
N ALA A 297 10.90 10.76 8.83
CA ALA A 297 10.69 12.12 9.31
C ALA A 297 11.68 12.48 10.43
N LEU A 298 11.91 11.57 11.38
CA LEU A 298 12.89 11.73 12.47
C LEU A 298 14.33 11.86 11.93
N GLN A 299 14.72 11.03 10.95
CA GLN A 299 16.05 11.14 10.31
C GLN A 299 16.27 12.51 9.66
N ARG A 300 15.27 13.03 8.94
CA ARG A 300 15.35 14.32 8.24
C ARG A 300 15.47 15.53 9.17
N VAL A 301 14.94 15.42 10.39
CA VAL A 301 15.10 16.47 11.42
C VAL A 301 16.32 16.24 12.32
N GLY A 302 17.09 15.17 12.09
CA GLY A 302 18.27 14.83 12.89
C GLY A 302 17.96 14.28 14.28
N ASP A 303 16.79 13.66 14.47
CA ASP A 303 16.41 13.01 15.72
C ASP A 303 16.91 11.56 15.76
N ASP A 304 17.79 11.27 16.72
CA ASP A 304 18.44 9.97 16.90
C ASP A 304 17.46 8.83 17.26
N SER A 305 16.23 9.15 17.66
CA SER A 305 15.21 8.15 17.99
C SER A 305 14.62 7.43 16.77
N ALA A 306 14.96 7.83 15.53
CA ALA A 306 14.47 7.17 14.32
C ALA A 306 14.70 5.64 14.32
N TYR A 307 15.90 5.19 14.71
CA TYR A 307 16.25 3.77 14.75
C TYR A 307 15.52 3.00 15.85
N HIS A 308 15.06 3.66 16.90
CA HIS A 308 14.18 3.03 17.88
C HIS A 308 12.84 2.62 17.22
N TRP A 309 12.27 3.50 16.39
CA TRP A 309 11.02 3.23 15.68
C TRP A 309 11.19 2.17 14.58
N TYR A 310 12.33 2.15 13.88
CA TYR A 310 12.65 1.07 12.95
C TYR A 310 12.81 -0.29 13.63
N GLU A 311 13.49 -0.33 14.78
CA GLU A 311 13.62 -1.54 15.59
C GLU A 311 12.27 -2.02 16.13
N LEU A 312 11.39 -1.10 16.56
CA LEU A 312 10.03 -1.44 16.98
C LEU A 312 9.21 -2.00 15.81
N GLY A 313 9.27 -1.38 14.63
CA GLY A 313 8.61 -1.87 13.42
C GLY A 313 9.11 -3.26 13.01
N HIS A 314 10.42 -3.52 13.11
CA HIS A 314 10.99 -4.85 12.89
C HIS A 314 10.47 -5.88 13.90
N LYS A 315 10.48 -5.57 15.19
CA LYS A 315 9.97 -6.48 16.25
C LYS A 315 8.51 -6.83 16.08
N LYS A 316 7.73 -5.94 15.48
CA LYS A 316 6.33 -6.18 15.13
C LYS A 316 6.12 -6.93 13.81
N GLY A 317 7.20 -7.22 13.08
CA GLY A 317 7.17 -7.96 11.82
C GLY A 317 6.86 -7.10 10.58
N HIS A 318 6.92 -5.77 10.69
CA HIS A 318 6.68 -4.87 9.56
C HIS A 318 7.90 -4.76 8.64
N PHE A 319 9.10 -4.86 9.19
CA PHE A 319 10.36 -4.78 8.45
C PHE A 319 11.15 -6.07 8.57
N ALA A 320 11.83 -6.46 7.48
CA ALA A 320 12.72 -7.62 7.48
C ALA A 320 13.89 -7.43 8.46
N SER A 321 14.39 -6.20 8.57
CA SER A 321 15.34 -5.78 9.60
C SER A 321 15.27 -4.26 9.80
N VAL A 322 16.01 -3.74 10.78
CA VAL A 322 16.21 -2.29 10.96
C VAL A 322 16.73 -1.61 9.69
N TRP A 323 17.52 -2.31 8.88
CA TRP A 323 18.16 -1.77 7.68
C TRP A 323 17.34 -2.01 6.41
N GLN A 324 16.55 -3.07 6.34
CA GLN A 324 15.77 -3.46 5.17
C GLN A 324 14.28 -3.26 5.45
N ARG A 325 13.75 -2.12 4.98
CA ARG A 325 12.45 -1.57 5.38
C ARG A 325 11.46 -1.42 4.23
N SER A 326 11.73 -2.06 3.10
CA SER A 326 10.75 -2.22 2.03
C SER A 326 9.49 -2.89 2.56
N LEU A 327 8.32 -2.52 2.01
CA LEU A 327 7.03 -3.05 2.46
C LEU A 327 6.45 -4.12 1.52
N TYR A 328 6.81 -4.11 0.24
CA TYR A 328 6.28 -5.05 -0.76
C TYR A 328 7.24 -6.21 -1.02
N ASN A 329 7.30 -7.16 -0.09
CA ASN A 329 8.36 -8.19 -0.09
C ASN A 329 7.89 -9.59 -0.46
N VAL A 330 8.84 -10.40 -0.91
CA VAL A 330 8.75 -11.87 -0.92
C VAL A 330 9.66 -12.38 0.20
N ASP A 331 9.09 -13.19 1.09
CA ASP A 331 9.81 -13.74 2.23
C ASP A 331 10.84 -14.80 1.78
N GLY A 332 11.96 -14.89 2.49
CA GLY A 332 12.99 -15.91 2.26
C GLY A 332 14.00 -15.61 1.15
N LEU A 333 13.88 -14.47 0.45
CA LEU A 333 14.92 -14.01 -0.47
C LEU A 333 16.20 -13.65 0.31
N LYS A 334 17.35 -14.07 -0.21
CA LYS A 334 18.67 -13.73 0.33
C LYS A 334 18.82 -12.22 0.46
N ALA A 335 19.08 -11.74 1.66
CA ALA A 335 19.19 -10.31 1.95
C ALA A 335 20.63 -9.92 2.29
N GLN A 336 21.25 -9.09 1.45
CA GLN A 336 22.54 -8.46 1.74
C GLN A 336 22.63 -7.11 0.99
N PRO A 337 23.33 -6.10 1.55
CA PRO A 337 23.34 -4.76 0.98
C PRO A 337 24.05 -4.70 -0.36
N TRP A 338 25.23 -5.33 -0.49
CA TRP A 338 26.06 -5.28 -1.69
C TRP A 338 26.18 -6.64 -2.33
N TRP A 339 26.17 -6.67 -3.65
CA TRP A 339 26.24 -7.89 -4.45
C TRP A 339 27.37 -7.82 -5.46
N THR A 340 27.94 -8.98 -5.76
CA THR A 340 28.87 -9.17 -6.89
C THR A 340 28.12 -9.74 -8.09
N PRO A 341 28.61 -9.53 -9.33
CA PRO A 341 28.01 -10.11 -10.53
C PRO A 341 27.86 -11.64 -10.48
N LYS A 342 28.77 -12.32 -9.75
CA LYS A 342 28.72 -13.77 -9.58
C LYS A 342 27.59 -14.21 -8.66
N GLU A 343 27.33 -13.46 -7.59
CA GLU A 343 26.25 -13.76 -6.65
C GLU A 343 24.86 -13.54 -7.27
N THR A 344 24.73 -12.59 -8.20
CA THR A 344 23.45 -12.36 -8.90
C THR A 344 23.18 -13.37 -10.00
N GLY A 345 24.21 -14.05 -10.52
CA GLY A 345 24.10 -14.90 -11.71
C GLY A 345 23.96 -14.11 -13.03
N TYR A 346 23.76 -12.79 -13.00
CA TYR A 346 23.59 -11.92 -14.18
C TYR A 346 24.93 -11.42 -14.75
N ILE A 347 25.91 -12.32 -14.86
CA ILE A 347 27.28 -11.98 -15.28
C ILE A 347 27.29 -11.41 -16.70
N ASP A 348 26.48 -11.96 -17.60
CA ASP A 348 26.46 -11.55 -19.01
C ASP A 348 25.85 -10.17 -19.21
N LEU A 349 24.81 -9.81 -18.42
CA LEU A 349 24.27 -8.46 -18.37
C LEU A 349 25.35 -7.46 -17.91
N VAL A 350 26.03 -7.76 -16.80
CA VAL A 350 27.10 -6.89 -16.29
C VAL A 350 28.23 -6.73 -17.31
N LYS A 351 28.69 -7.82 -17.93
CA LYS A 351 29.70 -7.76 -18.99
C LYS A 351 29.25 -6.94 -20.18
N MET A 352 27.98 -7.07 -20.58
CA MET A 352 27.42 -6.28 -21.68
C MET A 352 27.45 -4.78 -21.34
N LEU A 353 26.98 -4.41 -20.15
CA LEU A 353 26.99 -3.04 -19.66
C LEU A 353 28.42 -2.47 -19.62
N GLU A 354 29.36 -3.17 -18.96
CA GLU A 354 30.76 -2.73 -18.85
C GLU A 354 31.50 -2.72 -20.18
N LYS A 355 31.16 -3.59 -21.15
CA LYS A 355 31.80 -3.58 -22.48
C LYS A 355 31.32 -2.43 -23.35
N ASN A 356 30.06 -2.03 -23.21
CA ASN A 356 29.40 -1.04 -24.07
C ASN A 356 29.19 0.32 -23.38
N TRP A 357 29.79 0.54 -22.20
CA TRP A 357 29.53 1.72 -21.38
C TRP A 357 29.74 3.06 -22.11
N LYS A 358 30.72 3.15 -23.01
CA LYS A 358 30.96 4.36 -23.81
C LYS A 358 29.81 4.64 -24.76
N THR A 359 29.32 3.62 -25.46
CA THR A 359 28.13 3.75 -26.32
C THR A 359 26.92 4.23 -25.52
N ILE A 360 26.70 3.64 -24.35
CA ILE A 360 25.59 3.98 -23.45
C ILE A 360 25.72 5.44 -22.96
N ARG A 361 26.93 5.85 -22.55
CA ARG A 361 27.24 7.22 -22.14
C ARG A 361 27.01 8.21 -23.28
N ASP A 362 27.56 7.92 -24.46
CA ASP A 362 27.58 8.87 -25.57
C ASP A 362 26.15 9.15 -26.08
N GLU A 363 25.25 8.15 -26.08
CA GLU A 363 23.83 8.37 -26.38
C GLU A 363 23.13 9.21 -25.30
N ALA A 364 23.41 8.96 -24.02
CA ALA A 364 22.86 9.75 -22.93
C ALA A 364 23.31 11.21 -22.97
N LEU A 365 24.60 11.45 -23.25
CA LEU A 365 25.15 12.80 -23.42
C LEU A 365 24.52 13.51 -24.62
N ALA A 366 24.33 12.81 -25.75
CA ALA A 366 23.66 13.38 -26.90
C ALA A 366 22.21 13.82 -26.58
N VAL A 367 21.48 13.04 -25.78
CA VAL A 367 20.15 13.43 -25.29
C VAL A 367 20.24 14.67 -24.39
N MET A 368 21.18 14.70 -23.44
CA MET A 368 21.37 15.86 -22.55
C MET A 368 21.73 17.14 -23.30
N ASP A 369 22.52 17.04 -24.37
CA ASP A 369 22.98 18.18 -25.16
C ASP A 369 21.90 18.71 -26.12
N GLN A 370 21.11 17.82 -26.72
CA GLN A 370 20.10 18.18 -27.73
C GLN A 370 18.77 18.65 -27.11
N ASP A 371 18.38 18.07 -25.98
CA ASP A 371 17.06 18.29 -25.39
C ASP A 371 17.09 18.08 -23.87
N ARG A 372 17.49 19.12 -23.15
CA ARG A 372 17.55 19.10 -21.67
C ARG A 372 16.19 18.80 -21.02
N GLY A 373 15.07 19.01 -21.70
CA GLY A 373 13.73 18.76 -21.19
C GLY A 373 13.39 17.28 -21.02
N ARG A 374 14.18 16.38 -21.61
CA ARG A 374 13.97 14.92 -21.49
C ARG A 374 14.47 14.34 -20.16
N PHE A 375 15.41 15.00 -19.50
CA PHE A 375 15.78 14.65 -18.14
C PHE A 375 14.82 15.37 -17.20
N ILE A 376 13.78 14.65 -16.81
CA ILE A 376 12.78 15.16 -15.87
C ILE A 376 13.35 15.13 -14.45
N PRO A 377 13.02 16.11 -13.59
CA PRO A 377 13.39 16.07 -12.18
C PRO A 377 12.95 14.75 -11.53
N GLU A 378 13.72 14.23 -10.57
CA GLU A 378 13.23 13.18 -9.70
C GLU A 378 12.15 13.78 -8.78
N GLU A 379 10.93 13.23 -8.87
CA GLU A 379 9.74 13.75 -8.20
C GLU A 379 9.56 13.18 -6.79
N GLU A 380 10.23 12.07 -6.46
CA GLU A 380 10.22 11.54 -5.10
C GLU A 380 10.87 12.54 -4.15
N ASN A 381 10.21 12.83 -3.03
CA ASN A 381 10.69 13.74 -1.98
C ASN A 381 11.86 13.12 -1.18
N LEU A 382 12.94 12.74 -1.86
CA LEU A 382 14.14 12.11 -1.29
C LEU A 382 15.33 13.07 -1.22
N ARG A 383 15.27 14.20 -1.93
CA ARG A 383 16.37 15.15 -2.05
C ARG A 383 16.36 16.13 -0.86
N GLU A 384 17.49 16.25 -0.16
CA GLU A 384 17.70 17.34 0.80
C GLU A 384 17.95 18.67 0.06
N LYS A 385 18.84 18.63 -0.92
CA LYS A 385 19.35 19.80 -1.66
C LYS A 385 19.97 19.38 -2.99
N GLY A 386 20.21 20.37 -3.86
CA GLY A 386 20.78 20.20 -5.19
C GLY A 386 19.74 19.81 -6.24
N ASP A 387 20.21 19.28 -7.38
CA ASP A 387 19.38 18.92 -8.53
C ASP A 387 19.66 17.50 -8.98
N TRP A 388 18.59 16.72 -9.12
CA TRP A 388 18.62 15.34 -9.57
C TRP A 388 17.55 15.13 -10.64
N GLY A 389 17.97 14.68 -11.81
CA GLY A 389 17.08 14.33 -12.92
C GLY A 389 17.28 12.89 -13.41
N GLN A 390 16.27 12.40 -14.14
CA GLN A 390 16.22 11.06 -14.69
C GLN A 390 15.70 11.04 -16.13
N TYR A 391 16.16 10.05 -16.90
CA TYR A 391 15.64 9.74 -18.23
C TYR A 391 15.32 8.25 -18.32
N THR A 392 14.03 7.92 -18.18
CA THR A 392 13.53 6.55 -18.04
C THR A 392 13.31 5.89 -19.40
N LEU A 393 13.82 4.66 -19.54
CA LEU A 393 13.69 3.83 -20.75
C LEU A 393 12.69 2.70 -20.57
N TRP A 394 12.69 2.07 -19.39
CA TRP A 394 11.69 1.10 -18.97
C TRP A 394 11.20 1.41 -17.56
N GLN A 395 9.91 1.20 -17.33
CA GLN A 395 9.26 1.27 -16.03
C GLN A 395 8.21 0.17 -15.96
N GLN A 396 8.13 -0.53 -14.82
CA GLN A 396 7.16 -1.60 -14.60
C GLN A 396 7.16 -2.67 -15.72
N GLY A 397 8.35 -2.99 -16.24
CA GLY A 397 8.54 -3.98 -17.31
C GLY A 397 8.05 -3.55 -18.70
N ARG A 398 7.73 -2.26 -18.89
CA ARG A 398 7.27 -1.68 -20.16
C ARG A 398 8.20 -0.56 -20.62
N LYS A 399 8.31 -0.36 -21.93
CA LYS A 399 9.08 0.76 -22.49
C LYS A 399 8.38 2.08 -22.18
N ALA A 400 9.13 3.07 -21.71
CA ALA A 400 8.64 4.41 -21.42
C ALA A 400 8.53 5.25 -22.70
N GLY A 401 7.34 5.29 -23.30
CA GLY A 401 7.01 6.14 -24.43
C GLY A 401 8.03 6.11 -25.58
N GLY A 402 8.42 7.30 -26.06
CA GLY A 402 9.40 7.49 -27.13
C GLY A 402 10.87 7.48 -26.69
N ALA A 403 11.19 7.21 -25.42
CA ALA A 403 12.54 7.41 -24.87
C ALA A 403 13.63 6.61 -25.63
N CYS A 404 13.32 5.38 -26.02
CA CYS A 404 14.25 4.56 -26.79
C CYS A 404 14.63 5.12 -28.17
N GLN A 405 13.89 6.10 -28.71
CA GLN A 405 14.27 6.78 -29.95
C GLN A 405 15.50 7.68 -29.77
N GLY A 406 15.72 8.21 -28.56
CA GLY A 406 16.89 9.02 -28.22
C GLY A 406 18.16 8.20 -27.95
N VAL A 407 18.00 6.93 -27.55
CA VAL A 407 19.10 6.03 -27.17
C VAL A 407 18.97 4.63 -27.82
N PRO A 408 18.83 4.55 -29.16
CA PRO A 408 18.43 3.33 -29.84
C PRO A 408 19.42 2.17 -29.66
N LYS A 409 20.74 2.43 -29.58
CA LYS A 409 21.74 1.38 -29.39
C LYS A 409 21.65 0.81 -27.97
N THR A 410 21.50 1.68 -26.98
CA THR A 410 21.32 1.30 -25.58
C THR A 410 20.07 0.43 -25.43
N CYS A 411 18.94 0.85 -26.00
CA CYS A 411 17.72 0.05 -25.92
C CYS A 411 17.86 -1.31 -26.62
N SER A 412 18.46 -1.36 -27.80
CA SER A 412 18.70 -2.63 -28.52
C SER A 412 19.62 -3.60 -27.77
N LEU A 413 20.58 -3.07 -26.99
CA LEU A 413 21.42 -3.87 -26.10
C LEU A 413 20.60 -4.46 -24.95
N MET A 414 19.74 -3.66 -24.32
CA MET A 414 18.92 -4.06 -23.17
C MET A 414 17.84 -5.07 -23.51
N GLU A 415 17.29 -5.03 -24.74
CA GLU A 415 16.25 -5.97 -25.22
C GLU A 415 16.65 -7.46 -25.13
N ARG A 416 17.94 -7.76 -24.98
CA ARG A 416 18.47 -9.12 -24.86
C ARG A 416 18.37 -9.70 -23.45
N PHE A 417 17.98 -8.90 -22.46
CA PHE A 417 18.04 -9.24 -21.03
C PHE A 417 16.66 -9.17 -20.38
N PRO A 418 15.82 -10.23 -20.51
CA PRO A 418 14.47 -10.28 -19.95
C PRO A 418 14.42 -10.11 -18.42
N GLU A 419 15.50 -10.46 -17.71
CA GLU A 419 15.62 -10.25 -16.27
C GLU A 419 15.58 -8.77 -15.85
N ALA A 420 15.94 -7.85 -16.76
CA ALA A 420 15.92 -6.41 -16.55
C ALA A 420 14.67 -5.79 -17.18
N ILE A 421 14.48 -5.95 -18.50
CA ILE A 421 13.37 -5.30 -19.22
C ILE A 421 11.99 -5.83 -18.81
N GLY A 422 11.92 -7.05 -18.28
CA GLY A 422 10.71 -7.66 -17.76
C GLY A 422 10.53 -7.45 -16.25
N CYS A 423 11.40 -6.68 -15.59
CA CYS A 423 11.28 -6.37 -14.16
C CYS A 423 10.12 -5.42 -13.91
N LYS A 424 8.96 -5.99 -13.53
CA LYS A 424 7.72 -5.23 -13.26
C LYS A 424 7.79 -4.35 -12.02
N ARG A 425 8.79 -4.56 -11.17
CA ARG A 425 9.01 -3.80 -9.93
C ARG A 425 10.25 -2.93 -10.00
N GLY A 426 10.76 -2.66 -11.20
CA GLY A 426 12.02 -1.96 -11.42
C GLY A 426 11.94 -0.98 -12.57
N GLN A 427 13.02 -0.22 -12.74
CA GLN A 427 13.21 0.73 -13.81
C GLN A 427 14.56 0.53 -14.50
N ILE A 428 14.64 0.97 -15.76
CA ILE A 428 15.89 1.15 -16.48
C ILE A 428 15.95 2.62 -16.87
N LYS A 429 16.90 3.37 -16.32
CA LYS A 429 16.94 4.84 -16.48
C LYS A 429 18.35 5.39 -16.41
N PHE A 430 18.58 6.51 -17.07
CA PHE A 430 19.75 7.35 -16.78
C PHE A 430 19.44 8.24 -15.58
N SER A 431 20.43 8.45 -14.71
CA SER A 431 20.32 9.35 -13.55
C SER A 431 21.47 10.34 -13.57
N VAL A 432 21.12 11.63 -13.55
CA VAL A 432 22.07 12.74 -13.49
C VAL A 432 21.91 13.50 -12.18
N MET A 433 23.01 13.72 -11.47
CA MET A 433 23.04 14.53 -10.25
C MET A 433 24.02 15.69 -10.40
N GLN A 434 23.58 16.90 -10.05
CA GLN A 434 24.39 18.11 -10.10
C GLN A 434 25.25 18.28 -8.83
N PRO A 435 26.35 19.06 -8.87
CA PRO A 435 27.15 19.40 -7.71
C PRO A 435 26.32 19.86 -6.50
N GLY A 436 26.72 19.45 -5.30
CA GLY A 436 26.08 19.83 -4.05
C GLY A 436 24.79 19.08 -3.75
N THR A 437 24.43 18.06 -4.54
CA THR A 437 23.21 17.26 -4.31
C THR A 437 23.40 16.25 -3.19
N HIS A 438 22.43 16.18 -2.28
CA HIS A 438 22.35 15.17 -1.23
C HIS A 438 20.95 14.55 -1.23
N VAL A 439 20.91 13.22 -1.18
CA VAL A 439 19.67 12.43 -1.10
C VAL A 439 19.65 11.77 0.27
N TRP A 440 18.57 12.01 1.01
CA TRP A 440 18.33 11.49 2.36
C TRP A 440 18.49 9.96 2.42
N PRO A 441 18.79 9.39 3.59
CA PRO A 441 18.67 7.95 3.81
C PRO A 441 17.27 7.46 3.46
N HIS A 442 17.15 6.49 2.57
CA HIS A 442 15.86 5.94 2.13
C HIS A 442 15.99 4.47 1.76
N THR A 443 14.85 3.81 1.54
CA THR A 443 14.77 2.44 1.04
C THR A 443 13.84 2.38 -0.15
N GLY A 444 14.16 1.53 -1.12
CA GLY A 444 13.25 1.13 -2.18
C GLY A 444 12.03 0.39 -1.62
N PRO A 445 10.94 0.31 -2.40
CA PRO A 445 9.66 -0.20 -1.92
C PRO A 445 9.60 -1.73 -1.79
N THR A 446 10.57 -2.47 -2.35
CA THR A 446 10.52 -3.94 -2.48
C THR A 446 11.89 -4.60 -2.39
N ASN A 447 11.97 -5.78 -1.76
CA ASN A 447 13.17 -6.66 -1.81
C ASN A 447 13.22 -7.54 -3.08
N CYS A 448 12.26 -7.40 -3.99
CA CYS A 448 12.12 -8.27 -5.16
C CYS A 448 13.04 -7.86 -6.34
N ARG A 449 13.86 -6.82 -6.17
CA ARG A 449 14.79 -6.34 -7.20
C ARG A 449 16.18 -6.12 -6.62
N LEU A 450 17.18 -6.22 -7.50
CA LEU A 450 18.51 -5.68 -7.24
C LEU A 450 18.76 -4.53 -8.20
N ARG A 451 19.48 -3.51 -7.73
CA ARG A 451 19.77 -2.30 -8.49
C ARG A 451 21.22 -2.29 -8.94
N MET A 452 21.43 -2.25 -10.26
CA MET A 452 22.74 -2.09 -10.86
C MET A 452 22.98 -0.62 -11.25
N HIS A 453 24.11 -0.07 -10.86
CA HIS A 453 24.57 1.26 -11.27
C HIS A 453 25.83 1.14 -12.13
N LEU A 454 25.73 1.45 -13.42
CA LEU A 454 26.87 1.61 -14.31
C LEU A 454 27.35 3.07 -14.28
N GLY A 455 28.62 3.31 -13.93
CA GLY A 455 29.22 4.64 -14.00
C GLY A 455 29.44 5.10 -15.44
N LEU A 456 28.94 6.29 -15.82
CA LEU A 456 29.10 6.84 -17.18
C LEU A 456 30.00 8.08 -17.21
N VAL A 457 29.68 9.06 -16.36
CA VAL A 457 30.52 10.25 -16.09
C VAL A 457 30.59 10.38 -14.58
N VAL A 458 31.76 10.14 -14.00
CA VAL A 458 31.89 10.07 -12.53
C VAL A 458 33.10 10.90 -12.08
N PRO A 459 32.88 12.14 -11.64
CA PRO A 459 33.94 12.93 -11.01
C PRO A 459 34.29 12.41 -9.60
N PRO A 460 35.48 12.73 -9.07
CA PRO A 460 35.81 12.41 -7.68
C PRO A 460 34.90 13.16 -6.71
N GLY A 461 34.51 12.52 -5.60
CA GLY A 461 33.57 13.08 -4.62
C GLY A 461 32.11 12.61 -4.75
N CYS A 462 31.87 11.58 -5.55
CA CYS A 462 30.55 10.94 -5.70
C CYS A 462 30.50 9.62 -4.91
N ARG A 463 29.67 9.55 -3.86
CA ARG A 463 29.58 8.36 -3.00
C ARG A 463 28.14 7.93 -2.70
N ILE A 464 27.97 6.63 -2.49
CA ILE A 464 26.73 6.00 -2.03
C ILE A 464 27.03 5.13 -0.82
N ARG A 465 26.24 5.30 0.23
CA ARG A 465 26.20 4.40 1.38
C ARG A 465 25.03 3.46 1.20
N CYS A 466 25.24 2.17 1.44
CA CYS A 466 24.16 1.20 1.65
C CYS A 466 24.46 0.48 2.96
N THR A 467 23.59 0.63 3.94
CA THR A 467 23.80 0.25 5.34
C THR A 467 25.05 0.91 5.96
N ASN A 468 26.04 0.14 6.37
CA ASN A 468 27.29 0.59 6.97
C ASN A 468 28.47 0.68 5.98
N GLN A 469 28.23 0.40 4.70
CA GLN A 469 29.29 0.37 3.67
C GLN A 469 29.09 1.47 2.65
N THR A 470 30.10 2.33 2.51
CA THR A 470 30.15 3.40 1.50
C THR A 470 31.02 2.97 0.33
N ARG A 471 30.55 3.22 -0.90
CA ARG A 471 31.27 2.97 -2.15
C ARG A 471 31.20 4.18 -3.06
N GLU A 472 32.14 4.23 -3.99
CA GLU A 472 32.19 5.21 -5.07
C GLU A 472 31.98 4.52 -6.42
N TRP A 473 31.41 5.24 -7.38
CA TRP A 473 31.29 4.74 -8.74
C TRP A 473 32.62 4.86 -9.48
N ASN A 474 32.82 3.99 -10.46
CA ASN A 474 33.92 4.12 -11.41
C ASN A 474 33.34 4.08 -12.83
N GLU A 475 33.87 4.91 -13.73
CA GLU A 475 33.43 4.91 -15.12
C GLU A 475 33.63 3.52 -15.77
N GLY A 476 32.59 3.05 -16.44
CA GLY A 476 32.57 1.74 -17.08
C GLY A 476 32.49 0.55 -16.13
N LYS A 477 32.25 0.77 -14.84
CA LYS A 477 32.09 -0.28 -13.83
C LYS A 477 30.70 -0.29 -13.21
N VAL A 478 30.23 -1.50 -12.90
CA VAL A 478 28.92 -1.73 -12.29
C VAL A 478 29.05 -1.92 -10.78
N LEU A 479 28.29 -1.14 -10.02
CA LEU A 479 27.95 -1.44 -8.63
C LEU A 479 26.60 -2.15 -8.59
N ILE A 480 26.44 -3.12 -7.69
CA ILE A 480 25.16 -3.83 -7.49
C ILE A 480 24.84 -3.80 -6.00
N PHE A 481 23.65 -3.32 -5.66
CA PHE A 481 23.14 -3.31 -4.30
C PHE A 481 21.66 -3.65 -4.28
N ASP A 482 21.19 -4.09 -3.13
CA ASP A 482 19.76 -4.24 -2.85
C ASP A 482 19.25 -2.89 -2.32
N ASP A 483 18.44 -2.19 -3.11
CA ASP A 483 17.94 -0.86 -2.75
C ASP A 483 16.84 -0.91 -1.69
N SER A 484 16.33 -2.10 -1.33
CA SER A 484 15.43 -2.25 -0.17
C SER A 484 16.13 -2.02 1.18
N PHE A 485 17.47 -2.06 1.19
CA PHE A 485 18.26 -1.62 2.31
C PHE A 485 18.42 -0.10 2.32
N GLU A 486 18.57 0.48 3.52
CA GLU A 486 18.80 1.91 3.67
C GLU A 486 20.04 2.32 2.88
N HIS A 487 19.87 3.31 2.01
CA HIS A 487 20.94 3.90 1.25
C HIS A 487 20.82 5.42 1.15
N GLU A 488 21.97 6.07 0.97
CA GLU A 488 22.14 7.53 1.03
C GLU A 488 23.21 7.94 0.01
N VAL A 489 23.05 9.11 -0.62
CA VAL A 489 23.88 9.52 -1.76
C VAL A 489 24.35 10.95 -1.61
N TRP A 490 25.65 11.16 -1.84
CA TRP A 490 26.29 12.49 -1.87
C TRP A 490 26.97 12.74 -3.22
N GLN A 491 26.70 13.92 -3.77
CA GLN A 491 27.34 14.46 -4.96
C GLN A 491 28.15 15.71 -4.58
N GLU A 492 29.33 15.50 -3.98
CA GLU A 492 30.21 16.57 -3.47
C GLU A 492 31.23 17.05 -4.53
N ALA A 493 31.16 16.50 -5.73
CA ALA A 493 32.03 16.84 -6.85
C ALA A 493 31.74 18.24 -7.44
N ASP A 494 32.69 18.76 -8.22
CA ASP A 494 32.63 20.05 -8.90
C ASP A 494 31.80 20.06 -10.19
N ARG A 495 31.42 18.87 -10.68
CA ARG A 495 30.66 18.66 -11.91
C ARG A 495 29.60 17.59 -11.75
N TYR A 496 28.69 17.48 -12.72
CA TYR A 496 27.61 16.50 -12.67
C TYR A 496 28.13 15.06 -12.68
N ARG A 497 27.38 14.15 -12.07
CA ARG A 497 27.55 12.69 -12.20
C ARG A 497 26.43 12.14 -13.05
N LEU A 498 26.78 11.31 -14.03
CA LEU A 498 25.84 10.55 -14.85
C LEU A 498 26.08 9.06 -14.65
N ILE A 499 25.02 8.34 -14.31
CA ILE A 499 25.01 6.87 -14.19
C ILE A 499 23.85 6.28 -14.98
N PHE A 500 23.96 4.99 -15.30
CA PHE A 500 22.86 4.20 -15.86
C PHE A 500 22.40 3.18 -14.83
N ILE A 501 21.12 3.27 -14.45
CA ILE A 501 20.47 2.41 -13.47
C ILE A 501 19.72 1.31 -14.23
N VAL A 502 19.98 0.07 -13.84
CA VAL A 502 19.31 -1.13 -14.38
C VAL A 502 18.84 -1.97 -13.20
N ASP A 503 17.53 -1.95 -12.95
CA ASP A 503 16.92 -2.87 -11.98
C ASP A 503 16.70 -4.24 -12.62
N VAL A 504 16.99 -5.29 -11.86
CA VAL A 504 16.78 -6.69 -12.24
C VAL A 504 15.95 -7.41 -11.20
N TRP A 505 15.20 -8.45 -11.60
CA TRP A 505 14.57 -9.35 -10.65
C TRP A 505 15.59 -9.94 -9.67
N HIS A 506 15.25 -10.00 -8.39
CA HIS A 506 16.05 -10.73 -7.39
C HIS A 506 16.31 -12.16 -7.89
N PRO A 507 17.57 -12.66 -7.86
CA PRO A 507 17.95 -13.89 -8.57
C PRO A 507 17.20 -15.14 -8.09
N GLU A 508 16.81 -15.17 -6.82
CA GLU A 508 16.08 -16.31 -6.23
C GLU A 508 14.57 -16.30 -6.51
N LEU A 509 14.03 -15.25 -7.15
CA LEU A 509 12.64 -15.27 -7.58
C LEU A 509 12.46 -16.29 -8.71
N THR A 510 11.48 -17.18 -8.52
CA THR A 510 11.06 -18.15 -9.53
C THR A 510 10.41 -17.46 -10.73
N GLN A 511 10.38 -18.14 -11.88
CA GLN A 511 9.69 -17.63 -13.07
C GLN A 511 8.20 -17.35 -12.80
N TYR A 512 7.53 -18.21 -12.03
CA TYR A 512 6.13 -18.01 -11.65
C TYR A 512 5.95 -16.71 -10.86
N GLN A 513 6.76 -16.47 -9.83
CA GLN A 513 6.71 -15.22 -9.05
C GLN A 513 6.95 -13.99 -9.93
N ARG A 514 7.97 -14.01 -10.81
CA ARG A 514 8.22 -12.89 -11.74
C ARG A 514 7.02 -12.59 -12.64
N GLN A 515 6.26 -13.61 -13.01
CA GLN A 515 5.05 -13.48 -13.83
C GLN A 515 3.83 -12.99 -13.03
N THR A 516 3.64 -13.44 -11.80
CA THR A 516 2.42 -13.17 -11.02
C THR A 516 2.51 -11.96 -10.09
N LEU A 517 3.71 -11.57 -9.65
CA LEU A 517 3.87 -10.39 -8.80
C LEU A 517 3.34 -9.13 -9.48
N SER A 518 2.54 -8.35 -8.76
CA SER A 518 2.05 -7.06 -9.23
C SER A 518 3.21 -6.09 -9.51
N PRO A 519 3.05 -5.19 -10.51
CA PRO A 519 3.95 -4.05 -10.67
C PRO A 519 3.96 -3.15 -9.43
N ILE A 520 5.09 -2.45 -9.26
CA ILE A 520 5.31 -1.33 -8.34
C ILE A 520 6.09 -0.33 -9.18
#